data_AF-A0A9W7BTW8-F1
#
_entry.id   AF-A0A9W7BTW8-F1
#
_cell.length_a   1.000
_cell.length_b   1.000
_cell.length_c   1.000
_cell.angle_alpha   90.00
_cell.angle_beta   90.00
_cell.angle_gamma   90.00
#
_symmetry.space_group_name_H-M   'P 1'
#
loop_
_entity.id
_entity.type
_entity.pdbx_description
1 polymer ?
#
loop_
_entity_poly.entity_id
_entity_poly.type
_entity_poly.pdbx_seq_one_letter_code
_entity_poly.pdbx_strand_id
1 'polypeptide(L)'
;MARKQSPSRSSAAFNVSTSPNRSPVVSQIPPSLSDSNKSVFGGGLNWNYSGKVITFFVVYSAAVIWLFKDIELEVLGEKKTGYIPRFILTISYALFPTLLAMHNIQTRRTAAAFLYMQCATVLMNFVTSIAWYRNPRELGLLPDVGHDIAGEFPQHLHFELFGRDITVESSSISDNIILTLAVVTGAYFLRKPNSSDIFRRFIFIYGTLENMRTCVVCLTSLPDASAVCRSLTPIGDLKSGASSWGVINDNYWYDIWMHTLMILIPVHPVTCGDMIFSGHSNTALCLALIWHTYYKWVPAKVNVVKTMVWIATMTACALLIVTKVHYTLDVVLAFYFTVTIWSAYHRLATEVNLGHRFISVWWIDAIVIYPLMEFLELPLEGEHVQAPVRKPRDEMDLFELQIMGMHLDDEEARAERDQRRIRRRKGKGGEDEKKNE
;
A
#
# COMPACT_ATOMS: atom_id res chain seq x y z
N MET A 1 -57.10 29.67 58.05
CA MET A 1 -55.84 29.59 58.80
C MET A 1 -54.79 30.47 58.11
N ALA A 2 -54.00 31.21 58.91
CA ALA A 2 -53.13 32.36 58.60
C ALA A 2 -52.48 32.41 57.20
N ARG A 3 -52.59 33.47 56.38
CA ARG A 3 -52.15 34.89 56.46
C ARG A 3 -50.69 35.13 55.98
N LYS A 4 -50.60 35.79 54.82
CA LYS A 4 -49.65 36.85 54.36
C LYS A 4 -48.27 36.51 53.74
N GLN A 5 -48.13 37.08 52.52
CA GLN A 5 -47.09 38.01 52.02
C GLN A 5 -45.70 37.50 51.56
N SER A 6 -45.44 37.74 50.27
CA SER A 6 -44.12 38.12 49.70
C SER A 6 -43.68 39.51 50.19
N PRO A 7 -42.36 39.79 50.26
CA PRO A 7 -41.72 40.72 49.30
C PRO A 7 -40.24 40.34 48.94
N SER A 8 -39.81 40.41 47.68
CA SER A 8 -39.07 41.51 46.98
C SER A 8 -37.60 41.79 47.39
N ARG A 9 -36.71 41.65 46.39
CA ARG A 9 -35.52 42.46 46.00
C ARG A 9 -34.43 42.80 47.04
N SER A 10 -33.16 42.52 46.67
CA SER A 10 -32.13 43.57 46.50
C SER A 10 -30.81 43.00 45.97
N SER A 11 -30.30 43.63 44.91
CA SER A 11 -28.94 43.54 44.39
C SER A 11 -27.91 44.10 45.37
N ALA A 12 -26.68 43.59 45.36
CA ALA A 12 -25.49 44.33 45.78
C ALA A 12 -24.27 43.83 45.00
N ALA A 13 -23.81 44.68 44.08
CA ALA A 13 -22.46 44.64 43.53
C ALA A 13 -21.48 45.12 44.61
N PHE A 14 -20.27 44.53 44.66
CA PHE A 14 -19.15 45.12 45.38
C PHE A 14 -17.94 45.19 44.45
N ASN A 15 -17.58 46.43 44.10
CA ASN A 15 -16.32 46.84 43.46
C ASN A 15 -15.34 47.22 44.57
N VAL A 16 -14.09 46.72 44.53
CA VAL A 16 -12.91 47.40 45.12
C VAL A 16 -11.69 47.17 44.21
N SER A 17 -10.91 48.22 44.08
CA SER A 17 -9.88 48.55 43.09
C SER A 17 -8.45 48.05 43.40
N THR A 18 -7.64 47.85 42.33
CA THR A 18 -6.20 48.20 42.09
C THR A 18 -5.25 48.31 43.32
N SER A 19 -4.01 47.80 43.43
CA SER A 19 -2.87 47.43 42.53
C SER A 19 -1.62 47.25 43.47
N PRO A 20 -0.36 46.93 43.07
CA PRO A 20 0.24 45.96 42.13
C PRO A 20 1.27 45.01 42.83
N ASN A 21 2.07 44.29 42.03
CA ASN A 21 3.26 43.49 42.35
C ASN A 21 3.07 42.02 42.74
N ARG A 22 3.16 41.16 41.72
CA ARG A 22 4.03 39.96 41.71
C ARG A 22 4.12 39.41 40.28
N SER A 23 5.26 39.62 39.66
CA SER A 23 5.71 38.94 38.44
C SER A 23 5.88 37.43 38.72
N PRO A 24 5.45 36.53 37.81
CA PRO A 24 5.90 35.15 37.86
C PRO A 24 7.22 34.99 37.10
N VAL A 25 8.11 34.27 37.77
CA VAL A 25 9.49 33.95 37.42
C VAL A 25 9.57 33.22 36.07
N VAL A 26 10.29 33.84 35.14
CA VAL A 26 10.83 33.21 33.92
C VAL A 26 11.93 32.25 34.35
N SER A 27 11.69 30.93 34.25
CA SER A 27 12.76 29.94 34.37
C SER A 27 13.59 29.95 33.10
N GLN A 28 14.79 30.52 33.22
CA GLN A 28 15.81 30.61 32.17
C GLN A 28 16.30 29.22 31.77
N ILE A 29 16.24 28.93 30.47
CA ILE A 29 17.02 27.88 29.78
C ILE A 29 18.21 28.62 29.13
N PRO A 30 19.46 28.09 29.19
CA PRO A 30 20.65 28.86 28.85
C PRO A 30 20.75 29.23 27.35
N PRO A 31 21.48 30.31 27.00
CA PRO A 31 21.59 30.80 25.63
C PRO A 31 22.71 30.10 24.82
N SER A 32 22.68 30.31 23.49
CA SER A 32 23.55 29.82 22.40
C SER A 32 23.09 28.50 21.75
N LEU A 33 22.83 28.39 20.44
CA LEU A 33 23.28 29.15 19.27
C LEU A 33 22.11 29.66 18.42
N SER A 34 21.93 30.97 18.35
CA SER A 34 21.36 31.63 17.16
C SER A 34 22.50 32.38 16.49
N ASP A 35 22.83 31.99 15.25
CA ASP A 35 23.10 32.92 14.13
C ASP A 35 23.77 32.16 12.98
N SER A 36 22.96 31.39 12.25
CA SER A 36 23.08 31.27 10.79
C SER A 36 21.77 30.72 10.26
N ASN A 37 21.34 31.20 9.09
CA ASN A 37 20.13 30.82 8.35
C ASN A 37 18.80 31.48 8.76
N LYS A 38 18.80 32.82 8.77
CA LYS A 38 17.64 33.59 8.27
C LYS A 38 17.90 33.97 6.81
N SER A 39 17.44 33.14 5.86
CA SER A 39 17.05 33.56 4.48
C SER A 39 16.77 32.39 3.52
N VAL A 40 15.83 31.48 3.80
CA VAL A 40 15.31 30.56 2.76
C VAL A 40 13.81 30.34 2.91
N PHE A 41 13.02 31.42 3.01
CA PHE A 41 11.58 31.36 2.73
C PHE A 41 11.24 32.40 1.66
N GLY A 42 11.39 31.94 0.42
CA GLY A 42 11.04 32.64 -0.81
C GLY A 42 10.86 31.61 -1.92
N GLY A 43 10.05 30.58 -1.67
CA GLY A 43 9.79 29.50 -2.63
C GLY A 43 8.68 29.88 -3.61
N GLY A 44 8.97 30.80 -4.53
CA GLY A 44 8.19 30.89 -5.76
C GLY A 44 8.33 29.57 -6.53
N LEU A 45 7.20 29.00 -6.97
CA LEU A 45 7.19 27.80 -7.82
C LEU A 45 7.93 28.13 -9.12
N ASN A 46 9.22 27.76 -9.21
CA ASN A 46 10.06 28.08 -10.34
C ASN A 46 9.81 27.03 -11.44
N TRP A 47 8.73 27.23 -12.22
CA TRP A 47 8.29 26.37 -13.33
C TRP A 47 9.39 26.08 -14.37
N ASN A 48 10.44 26.90 -14.40
CA ASN A 48 11.55 26.80 -15.34
C ASN A 48 12.53 25.64 -15.05
N TYR A 49 12.54 25.10 -13.83
CA TYR A 49 13.43 24.00 -13.44
C TYR A 49 12.81 22.62 -13.72
N SER A 50 11.49 22.48 -13.51
CA SER A 50 10.76 21.24 -13.79
C SER A 50 10.82 20.88 -15.28
N GLY A 51 10.69 21.87 -16.17
CA GLY A 51 10.80 21.65 -17.62
C GLY A 51 12.19 21.18 -18.05
N LYS A 52 13.27 21.72 -17.48
CA LYS A 52 14.65 21.31 -17.82
C LYS A 52 14.99 19.89 -17.37
N VAL A 53 14.47 19.50 -16.20
CA VAL A 53 14.62 18.13 -15.68
C VAL A 53 13.85 17.14 -16.57
N ILE A 54 12.60 17.44 -16.91
CA ILE A 54 11.79 16.61 -17.82
C ILE A 54 12.47 16.48 -19.20
N THR A 55 12.96 17.58 -19.77
CA THR A 55 13.67 17.55 -21.06
C THR A 55 14.97 16.74 -20.99
N PHE A 56 15.76 16.87 -19.92
CA PHE A 56 16.95 16.04 -19.72
C PHE A 56 16.58 14.55 -19.64
N PHE A 57 15.49 14.20 -18.94
CA PHE A 57 15.00 12.83 -18.87
C PHE A 57 14.58 12.29 -20.23
N VAL A 58 13.82 13.04 -21.02
CA VAL A 58 13.38 12.62 -22.36
C VAL A 58 14.60 12.38 -23.27
N VAL A 59 15.59 13.27 -23.23
CA VAL A 59 16.80 13.18 -24.08
C VAL A 59 17.74 12.05 -23.63
N TYR A 60 18.00 11.91 -22.32
CA TYR A 60 18.80 10.82 -21.77
C TYR A 60 18.18 9.46 -22.11
N SER A 61 16.86 9.35 -21.94
CA SER A 61 16.13 8.13 -22.25
C SER A 61 16.18 7.77 -23.73
N ALA A 62 16.01 8.74 -24.63
CA ALA A 62 16.16 8.54 -26.06
C ALA A 62 17.59 8.08 -26.43
N ALA A 63 18.62 8.61 -25.75
CA ALA A 63 20.02 8.24 -25.97
C ALA A 63 20.34 6.81 -25.49
N VAL A 64 19.80 6.37 -24.34
CA VAL A 64 19.96 4.99 -23.86
C VAL A 64 19.19 4.01 -24.75
N ILE A 65 17.98 4.36 -25.22
CA ILE A 65 17.23 3.55 -26.20
C ILE A 65 18.05 3.36 -27.48
N TRP A 66 18.73 4.42 -27.94
CA TRP A 66 19.55 4.37 -29.14
C TRP A 66 20.83 3.55 -28.95
N LEU A 67 21.56 3.73 -27.84
CA LEU A 67 22.83 3.06 -27.56
C LEU A 67 22.72 1.54 -27.44
N PHE A 68 21.58 1.05 -26.96
CA PHE A 68 21.40 -0.37 -26.71
C PHE A 68 20.51 -1.07 -27.75
N LYS A 69 20.05 -0.37 -28.80
CA LYS A 69 19.06 -0.90 -29.77
C LYS A 69 19.42 -2.27 -30.40
N ASP A 70 20.71 -2.60 -30.50
CA ASP A 70 21.21 -3.70 -31.34
C ASP A 70 21.91 -4.84 -30.57
N ILE A 71 21.59 -5.08 -29.29
CA ILE A 71 22.10 -6.26 -28.55
C ILE A 71 21.23 -7.49 -28.85
N GLU A 72 21.80 -8.46 -29.58
CA GLU A 72 21.20 -9.78 -29.81
C GLU A 72 21.60 -10.75 -28.70
N LEU A 73 20.63 -11.45 -28.11
CA LEU A 73 20.88 -12.54 -27.17
C LEU A 73 20.16 -13.80 -27.61
N GLU A 74 20.91 -14.89 -27.63
CA GLU A 74 20.42 -16.23 -27.93
C GLU A 74 19.96 -16.87 -26.62
N VAL A 75 18.66 -17.11 -26.48
CA VAL A 75 18.06 -17.77 -25.30
C VAL A 75 17.04 -18.79 -25.81
N LEU A 76 17.18 -20.05 -25.40
CA LEU A 76 16.32 -21.18 -25.79
C LEU A 76 16.27 -21.48 -27.31
N GLY A 77 17.35 -21.22 -28.06
CA GLY A 77 17.46 -21.57 -29.48
C GLY A 77 16.66 -20.68 -30.45
N GLU A 78 15.97 -19.66 -29.93
CA GLU A 78 15.39 -18.58 -30.74
C GLU A 78 16.27 -17.33 -30.62
N LYS A 79 16.83 -16.88 -31.75
CA LYS A 79 17.50 -15.57 -31.82
C LYS A 79 16.44 -14.48 -31.70
N LYS A 80 16.21 -13.96 -30.50
CA LYS A 80 15.35 -12.79 -30.29
C LYS A 80 16.20 -11.54 -30.15
N THR A 81 16.12 -10.68 -31.15
CA THR A 81 16.78 -9.38 -31.14
C THR A 81 16.02 -8.41 -30.23
N GLY A 82 16.72 -7.92 -29.19
CA GLY A 82 16.42 -6.67 -28.50
C GLY A 82 15.35 -6.67 -27.39
N TYR A 83 15.73 -7.00 -26.14
CA TYR A 83 14.91 -6.64 -24.95
C TYR A 83 15.70 -6.24 -23.69
N ILE A 84 16.93 -6.72 -23.47
CA ILE A 84 17.85 -6.22 -22.42
C ILE A 84 18.08 -4.69 -22.42
N PRO A 85 18.12 -4.01 -23.58
CA PRO A 85 18.22 -2.54 -23.69
C PRO A 85 17.11 -1.79 -22.93
N ARG A 86 15.89 -2.34 -22.95
CA ARG A 86 14.70 -1.77 -22.30
C ARG A 86 14.67 -2.05 -20.79
N PHE A 87 15.39 -3.08 -20.35
CA PHE A 87 15.55 -3.46 -18.95
C PHE A 87 16.57 -2.58 -18.21
N ILE A 88 17.74 -2.33 -18.80
CA ILE A 88 18.70 -1.33 -18.28
C ILE A 88 18.01 0.04 -18.24
N LEU A 89 17.15 0.35 -19.23
CA LEU A 89 16.24 1.49 -19.18
C LEU A 89 15.38 1.49 -17.91
N THR A 90 14.65 0.43 -17.59
CA THR A 90 13.70 0.42 -16.46
C THR A 90 14.40 0.59 -15.10
N ILE A 91 15.57 -0.02 -14.92
CA ILE A 91 16.40 0.18 -13.72
C ILE A 91 17.01 1.59 -13.70
N SER A 92 17.50 2.11 -14.84
CA SER A 92 18.09 3.46 -14.94
C SER A 92 17.04 4.57 -14.79
N TYR A 93 15.81 4.34 -15.25
CA TYR A 93 14.64 5.19 -15.06
C TYR A 93 14.17 5.20 -13.59
N ALA A 94 14.39 4.12 -12.83
CA ALA A 94 14.00 4.01 -11.43
C ALA A 94 15.10 4.40 -10.42
N LEU A 95 16.39 4.34 -10.79
CA LEU A 95 17.48 4.74 -9.90
C LEU A 95 17.80 6.24 -9.98
N PHE A 96 17.71 6.84 -11.18
CA PHE A 96 18.31 8.15 -11.44
C PHE A 96 17.47 9.39 -11.03
N PRO A 97 16.13 9.45 -11.23
CA PRO A 97 15.30 10.57 -10.72
C PRO A 97 15.19 10.59 -9.19
N THR A 98 15.22 9.40 -8.61
CA THR A 98 15.04 9.07 -7.19
C THR A 98 16.21 9.59 -6.34
N LEU A 99 17.42 9.61 -6.92
CA LEU A 99 18.63 10.08 -6.26
C LEU A 99 18.93 11.58 -6.50
N LEU A 100 18.45 12.19 -7.60
CA LEU A 100 18.89 13.55 -8.01
C LEU A 100 17.83 14.67 -7.93
N ALA A 101 16.54 14.41 -7.72
CA ALA A 101 15.50 15.46 -7.77
C ALA A 101 14.97 15.95 -6.40
N MET A 102 15.59 15.57 -5.28
CA MET A 102 14.99 15.72 -3.95
C MET A 102 15.33 17.03 -3.23
N HIS A 103 14.53 18.09 -3.43
CA HIS A 103 14.45 19.21 -2.47
C HIS A 103 13.28 19.02 -1.47
N ASN A 104 12.20 18.32 -1.86
CA ASN A 104 11.01 18.13 -1.02
C ASN A 104 11.02 16.74 -0.34
N ILE A 105 10.84 16.72 0.98
CA ILE A 105 10.71 15.51 1.82
C ILE A 105 9.61 14.55 1.33
N GLN A 106 8.48 15.07 0.84
CA GLN A 106 7.36 14.25 0.40
C GLN A 106 7.68 13.41 -0.84
N THR A 107 8.46 13.98 -1.76
CA THR A 107 8.96 13.26 -2.93
C THR A 107 9.92 12.14 -2.52
N ARG A 108 10.77 12.36 -1.50
CA ARG A 108 11.71 11.34 -1.00
C ARG A 108 11.00 10.13 -0.41
N ARG A 109 9.91 10.38 0.32
CA ARG A 109 9.07 9.32 0.91
C ARG A 109 8.42 8.46 -0.17
N THR A 110 7.82 9.10 -1.16
CA THR A 110 7.19 8.38 -2.29
C THR A 110 8.23 7.58 -3.08
N ALA A 111 9.41 8.17 -3.32
CA ALA A 111 10.56 7.52 -3.92
C ALA A 111 11.04 6.27 -3.15
N ALA A 112 11.16 6.36 -1.82
CA ALA A 112 11.58 5.24 -0.98
C ALA A 112 10.57 4.08 -1.02
N ALA A 113 9.27 4.38 -0.96
CA ALA A 113 8.22 3.37 -1.06
C ALA A 113 8.18 2.72 -2.46
N PHE A 114 8.43 3.50 -3.52
CA PHE A 114 8.53 2.97 -4.88
C PHE A 114 9.75 2.05 -5.03
N LEU A 115 10.92 2.44 -4.50
CA LEU A 115 12.11 1.59 -4.50
C LEU A 115 11.86 0.26 -3.77
N TYR A 116 11.22 0.30 -2.60
CA TYR A 116 10.83 -0.90 -1.87
C TYR A 116 9.96 -1.84 -2.70
N MET A 117 8.91 -1.29 -3.35
CA MET A 117 8.04 -2.05 -4.24
C MET A 117 8.81 -2.64 -5.43
N GLN A 118 9.67 -1.86 -6.09
CA GLN A 118 10.46 -2.34 -7.23
C GLN A 118 11.40 -3.49 -6.84
N CYS A 119 12.07 -3.39 -5.69
CA CYS A 119 12.88 -4.50 -5.16
C CYS A 119 12.02 -5.75 -4.92
N ALA A 120 10.83 -5.59 -4.36
CA ALA A 120 9.89 -6.69 -4.16
C ALA A 120 9.45 -7.33 -5.48
N THR A 121 9.11 -6.52 -6.49
CA THR A 121 8.72 -7.00 -7.83
C THR A 121 9.84 -7.77 -8.52
N VAL A 122 11.08 -7.27 -8.48
CA VAL A 122 12.23 -7.98 -9.06
C VAL A 122 12.43 -9.34 -8.38
N LEU A 123 12.37 -9.36 -7.04
CA LEU A 123 12.50 -10.59 -6.28
C LEU A 123 11.37 -11.59 -6.58
N MET A 124 10.14 -11.10 -6.68
CA MET A 124 8.97 -11.91 -7.04
C MET A 124 9.08 -12.51 -8.44
N ASN A 125 9.50 -11.73 -9.43
CA ASN A 125 9.67 -12.21 -10.80
C ASN A 125 10.81 -13.22 -10.90
N PHE A 126 11.86 -13.05 -10.09
CA PHE A 126 12.95 -14.00 -9.99
C PHE A 126 12.46 -15.34 -9.45
N VAL A 127 11.67 -15.31 -8.37
CA VAL A 127 11.09 -16.51 -7.77
C VAL A 127 10.04 -17.15 -8.67
N THR A 128 9.25 -16.37 -9.40
CA THR A 128 8.30 -16.89 -10.40
C THR A 128 9.05 -17.62 -11.51
N SER A 129 10.22 -17.11 -11.92
CA SER A 129 11.07 -17.79 -12.90
C SER A 129 11.64 -19.09 -12.36
N ILE A 130 12.03 -19.15 -11.08
CA ILE A 130 12.42 -20.41 -10.43
C ILE A 130 11.24 -21.38 -10.40
N ALA A 131 10.04 -20.91 -10.06
CA ALA A 131 8.82 -21.72 -10.00
C ALA A 131 8.44 -22.28 -11.38
N TRP A 132 8.65 -21.51 -12.45
CA TRP A 132 8.46 -21.95 -13.83
C TRP A 132 9.27 -23.21 -14.17
N TYR A 133 10.56 -23.24 -13.82
CA TYR A 133 11.42 -24.42 -14.03
C TYR A 133 11.11 -25.58 -13.08
N ARG A 134 10.51 -25.28 -11.92
CA ARG A 134 10.11 -26.27 -10.92
C ARG A 134 8.66 -26.73 -11.05
N ASN A 135 7.97 -26.36 -12.14
CA ASN A 135 6.55 -26.66 -12.31
C ASN A 135 6.34 -28.17 -12.52
N PRO A 136 5.54 -28.85 -11.66
CA PRO A 136 5.24 -30.27 -11.80
C PRO A 136 4.17 -30.54 -12.87
N ARG A 137 4.47 -30.23 -14.14
CA ARG A 137 3.57 -30.30 -15.30
C ARG A 137 2.80 -31.63 -15.43
N GLU A 138 3.41 -32.75 -15.06
CA GLU A 138 2.86 -34.10 -15.31
C GLU A 138 1.87 -34.58 -14.25
N LEU A 139 1.79 -33.92 -13.09
CA LEU A 139 0.85 -34.27 -12.03
C LEU A 139 -0.61 -33.91 -12.38
N GLY A 140 -0.85 -33.21 -13.50
CA GLY A 140 -2.17 -32.80 -13.93
C GLY A 140 -2.77 -31.70 -13.04
N LEU A 141 -4.08 -31.48 -13.17
CA LEU A 141 -4.80 -30.49 -12.38
C LEU A 141 -5.05 -31.04 -10.96
N LEU A 142 -4.77 -30.24 -9.94
CA LEU A 142 -5.12 -30.59 -8.56
C LEU A 142 -6.62 -30.49 -8.33
N PRO A 143 -7.19 -31.32 -7.42
CA PRO A 143 -8.59 -31.19 -7.04
C PRO A 143 -8.83 -29.83 -6.36
N ASP A 144 -9.78 -29.05 -6.89
CA ASP A 144 -10.10 -27.72 -6.40
C ASP A 144 -11.61 -27.51 -6.36
N VAL A 145 -12.11 -27.07 -5.20
CA VAL A 145 -13.55 -26.90 -4.95
C VAL A 145 -14.19 -25.90 -5.91
N GLY A 146 -13.50 -24.81 -6.26
CA GLY A 146 -14.06 -23.81 -7.18
C GLY A 146 -14.07 -24.32 -8.62
N HIS A 147 -13.06 -25.09 -9.04
CA HIS A 147 -13.07 -25.74 -10.36
C HIS A 147 -14.18 -26.80 -10.45
N ASP A 148 -14.42 -27.57 -9.38
CA ASP A 148 -15.50 -28.56 -9.32
C ASP A 148 -16.90 -27.92 -9.39
N ILE A 149 -17.09 -26.78 -8.72
CA ILE A 149 -18.36 -26.03 -8.75
C ILE A 149 -18.58 -25.35 -10.11
N ALA A 150 -17.53 -24.77 -10.68
CA ALA A 150 -17.60 -24.04 -11.94
C ALA A 150 -17.77 -24.96 -13.16
N GLY A 151 -17.28 -26.20 -13.07
CA GLY A 151 -17.31 -27.17 -14.17
C GLY A 151 -16.41 -26.78 -15.34
N GLU A 152 -16.87 -27.08 -16.56
CA GLU A 152 -16.17 -26.69 -17.79
C GLU A 152 -16.66 -25.31 -18.26
N PHE A 153 -15.73 -24.36 -18.30
CA PHE A 153 -15.97 -23.03 -18.85
C PHE A 153 -15.30 -22.91 -20.23
N PRO A 154 -15.97 -22.33 -21.24
CA PRO A 154 -15.39 -22.18 -22.57
C PRO A 154 -14.13 -21.32 -22.52
N GLN A 155 -13.06 -21.77 -23.18
CA GLN A 155 -11.80 -21.02 -23.25
C GLN A 155 -11.91 -19.76 -24.11
N HIS A 156 -12.80 -19.78 -25.10
CA HIS A 156 -13.12 -18.64 -25.96
C HIS A 156 -14.63 -18.38 -25.93
N LEU A 157 -15.00 -17.13 -25.68
CA LEU A 157 -16.37 -16.66 -25.81
C LEU A 157 -16.53 -15.99 -27.17
N HIS A 158 -17.59 -16.38 -27.89
CA HIS A 158 -17.96 -15.83 -29.18
C HIS A 158 -19.14 -14.88 -29.00
N PHE A 159 -18.99 -13.62 -29.40
CA PHE A 159 -20.04 -12.62 -29.38
C PHE A 159 -20.22 -12.01 -30.76
N GLU A 160 -21.46 -11.88 -31.22
CA GLU A 160 -21.78 -11.12 -32.42
C GLU A 160 -22.16 -9.68 -32.00
N LEU A 161 -21.34 -8.70 -32.34
CA LEU A 161 -21.61 -7.29 -32.02
C LEU A 161 -21.50 -6.45 -33.30
N PHE A 162 -22.59 -5.77 -33.67
CA PHE A 162 -22.69 -4.96 -34.90
C PHE A 162 -22.32 -5.73 -36.18
N GLY A 163 -22.68 -7.02 -36.28
CA GLY A 163 -22.40 -7.86 -37.44
C GLY A 163 -20.91 -8.24 -37.60
N ARG A 164 -20.12 -8.14 -36.52
CA ARG A 164 -18.75 -8.66 -36.45
C ARG A 164 -18.66 -9.73 -35.36
N ASP A 165 -18.07 -10.85 -35.70
CA ASP A 165 -17.74 -11.92 -34.76
C ASP A 165 -16.51 -11.51 -33.94
N ILE A 166 -16.70 -11.37 -32.63
CA ILE A 166 -15.65 -11.05 -31.67
C ILE A 166 -15.40 -12.31 -30.83
N THR A 167 -14.20 -12.86 -30.95
CA THR A 167 -13.71 -13.95 -30.12
C THR A 167 -12.86 -13.40 -28.99
N VAL A 168 -13.28 -13.60 -27.74
CA VAL A 168 -12.56 -13.14 -26.56
C VAL A 168 -12.05 -14.34 -25.79
N GLU A 169 -10.77 -14.35 -25.45
CA GLU A 169 -10.21 -15.35 -24.53
C GLU A 169 -10.80 -15.11 -23.13
N SER A 170 -11.39 -16.16 -22.56
CA SER A 170 -12.11 -16.05 -21.29
C SER A 170 -11.21 -15.60 -20.14
N SER A 171 -9.94 -16.03 -20.13
CA SER A 171 -8.91 -15.64 -19.16
C SER A 171 -8.68 -14.12 -19.14
N SER A 172 -8.76 -13.46 -20.30
CA SER A 172 -8.51 -12.02 -20.42
C SER A 172 -9.65 -11.16 -19.85
N ILE A 173 -10.82 -11.74 -19.55
CA ILE A 173 -11.98 -10.97 -19.06
C ILE A 173 -11.71 -10.45 -17.65
N SER A 174 -11.18 -11.29 -16.76
CA SER A 174 -10.80 -10.86 -15.40
C SER A 174 -9.76 -9.75 -15.45
N ASP A 175 -8.75 -9.89 -16.31
CA ASP A 175 -7.65 -8.93 -16.42
C ASP A 175 -8.14 -7.58 -16.92
N ASN A 176 -9.06 -7.57 -17.89
CA ASN A 176 -9.70 -6.36 -18.37
C ASN A 176 -10.56 -5.68 -17.30
N ILE A 177 -11.27 -6.44 -16.45
CA ILE A 177 -12.02 -5.88 -15.32
C ILE A 177 -11.06 -5.24 -14.31
N ILE A 178 -9.98 -5.94 -13.95
CA ILE A 178 -8.97 -5.45 -13.00
C ILE A 178 -8.27 -4.20 -13.55
N LEU A 179 -7.90 -4.20 -14.83
CA LEU A 179 -7.32 -3.04 -15.51
C LEU A 179 -8.29 -1.86 -15.53
N THR A 180 -9.57 -2.10 -15.82
CA THR A 180 -10.60 -1.05 -15.78
C THR A 180 -10.74 -0.48 -14.37
N LEU A 181 -10.77 -1.34 -13.34
CA LEU A 181 -10.76 -0.92 -11.94
C LEU A 181 -9.51 -0.09 -11.62
N ALA A 182 -8.32 -0.49 -12.08
CA ALA A 182 -7.08 0.22 -11.87
C ALA A 182 -7.11 1.62 -12.50
N VAL A 183 -7.54 1.73 -13.76
CA VAL A 183 -7.65 3.00 -14.49
C VAL A 183 -8.66 3.94 -13.82
N VAL A 184 -9.84 3.43 -13.46
CA VAL A 184 -10.88 4.23 -12.79
C VAL A 184 -10.42 4.69 -11.40
N THR A 185 -9.79 3.81 -10.64
CA THR A 185 -9.21 4.11 -9.33
C THR A 185 -8.14 5.19 -9.45
N GLY A 186 -7.15 4.99 -10.34
CA GLY A 186 -6.09 5.96 -10.60
C GLY A 186 -6.66 7.32 -11.01
N ALA A 187 -7.58 7.35 -11.98
CA ALA A 187 -8.20 8.59 -12.44
C ALA A 187 -8.95 9.35 -11.33
N TYR A 188 -9.64 8.64 -10.44
CA TYR A 188 -10.35 9.26 -9.32
C TYR A 188 -9.38 9.82 -8.28
N PHE A 189 -8.38 9.03 -7.85
CA PHE A 189 -7.49 9.42 -6.75
C PHE A 189 -6.41 10.42 -7.16
N LEU A 190 -5.96 10.43 -8.42
CA LEU A 190 -5.04 11.46 -8.93
C LEU A 190 -5.63 12.88 -8.83
N ARG A 191 -6.96 13.02 -8.75
CA ARG A 191 -7.65 14.30 -8.57
C ARG A 191 -7.76 14.75 -7.10
N LYS A 192 -7.34 13.91 -6.14
CA LYS A 192 -7.38 14.25 -4.71
C LYS A 192 -6.12 15.00 -4.30
N PRO A 193 -6.21 15.98 -3.37
CA PRO A 193 -5.05 16.71 -2.88
C PRO A 193 -4.03 15.80 -2.18
N ASN A 194 -4.50 14.74 -1.51
CA ASN A 194 -3.67 13.80 -0.75
C ASN A 194 -3.27 12.57 -1.60
N SER A 195 -3.29 12.70 -2.93
CA SER A 195 -3.04 11.59 -3.86
C SER A 195 -1.66 10.97 -3.69
N SER A 196 -0.65 11.78 -3.38
CA SER A 196 0.72 11.30 -3.13
C SER A 196 0.81 10.39 -1.89
N ASP A 197 0.07 10.69 -0.83
CA ASP A 197 0.07 9.86 0.39
C ASP A 197 -0.65 8.55 0.12
N ILE A 198 -1.83 8.59 -0.50
CA ILE A 198 -2.59 7.38 -0.86
C ILE A 198 -1.75 6.47 -1.76
N PHE A 199 -1.07 7.04 -2.76
CA PHE A 199 -0.22 6.29 -3.67
C PHE A 199 0.99 5.68 -2.94
N ARG A 200 1.68 6.44 -2.09
CA ARG A 200 2.80 5.95 -1.27
C ARG A 200 2.39 4.77 -0.38
N ARG A 201 1.22 4.86 0.25
CA ARG A 201 0.68 3.78 1.10
C ARG A 201 0.35 2.55 0.27
N PHE A 202 -0.29 2.74 -0.88
CA PHE A 202 -0.60 1.65 -1.81
C PHE A 202 0.64 0.90 -2.28
N ILE A 203 1.68 1.60 -2.79
CA ILE A 203 2.89 0.94 -3.29
C ILE A 203 3.66 0.22 -2.19
N PHE A 204 3.67 0.76 -0.96
CA PHE A 204 4.27 0.08 0.18
C PHE A 204 3.52 -1.22 0.53
N ILE A 205 2.20 -1.14 0.71
CA ILE A 205 1.36 -2.32 1.02
C ILE A 205 1.49 -3.38 -0.09
N TYR A 206 1.42 -2.95 -1.35
CA TYR A 206 1.56 -3.84 -2.50
C TYR A 206 2.94 -4.53 -2.51
N GLY A 207 4.03 -3.76 -2.30
CA GLY A 207 5.37 -4.32 -2.19
C GLY A 207 5.53 -5.33 -1.04
N THR A 208 4.87 -5.09 0.10
CA THR A 208 4.87 -6.08 1.21
C THR A 208 4.13 -7.36 0.84
N LEU A 209 3.01 -7.25 0.12
CA LEU A 209 2.25 -8.42 -0.35
C LEU A 209 3.04 -9.24 -1.38
N GLU A 210 3.77 -8.59 -2.29
CA GLU A 210 4.68 -9.28 -3.22
C GLU A 210 5.84 -9.99 -2.51
N ASN A 211 6.39 -9.39 -1.44
CA ASN A 211 7.39 -10.08 -0.62
C ASN A 211 6.82 -11.32 0.09
N MET A 212 5.60 -11.24 0.61
CA MET A 212 4.93 -12.40 1.21
C MET A 212 4.66 -13.49 0.18
N ARG A 213 4.24 -13.10 -1.03
CA ARG A 213 4.04 -14.00 -2.17
C ARG A 213 5.35 -14.67 -2.58
N THR A 214 6.44 -13.91 -2.65
CA THR A 214 7.79 -14.42 -2.91
C THR A 214 8.15 -15.55 -1.94
N CYS A 215 7.89 -15.36 -0.64
CA CYS A 215 8.17 -16.38 0.36
C CYS A 215 7.38 -17.68 0.10
N VAL A 216 6.09 -17.60 -0.21
CA VAL A 216 5.27 -18.82 -0.40
C VAL A 216 5.59 -19.55 -1.70
N VAL A 217 5.81 -18.83 -2.80
CA VAL A 217 6.16 -19.42 -4.10
C VAL A 217 7.55 -20.09 -4.06
N CYS A 218 8.49 -19.54 -3.29
CA CYS A 218 9.78 -20.19 -3.04
C CYS A 218 9.66 -21.55 -2.33
N LEU A 219 8.68 -21.68 -1.44
CA LEU A 219 8.56 -22.85 -0.57
C LEU A 219 7.88 -24.03 -1.26
N THR A 220 6.94 -23.78 -2.16
CA THR A 220 6.16 -24.85 -2.78
C THR A 220 5.80 -24.51 -4.22
N SER A 221 6.07 -25.44 -5.13
CA SER A 221 5.71 -25.35 -6.54
C SER A 221 4.52 -26.27 -6.82
N LEU A 222 3.40 -25.70 -7.27
CA LEU A 222 2.18 -26.44 -7.62
C LEU A 222 2.05 -26.54 -9.14
N PRO A 223 1.38 -27.59 -9.67
CA PRO A 223 1.09 -27.68 -11.09
C PRO A 223 0.17 -26.54 -11.51
N ASP A 224 0.43 -25.97 -12.68
CA ASP A 224 -0.38 -24.87 -13.21
C ASP A 224 -1.83 -25.30 -13.43
N ALA A 225 -2.80 -24.42 -13.13
CA ALA A 225 -4.22 -24.67 -13.27
C ALA A 225 -4.66 -24.50 -14.73
N SER A 226 -3.98 -23.62 -15.47
CA SER A 226 -4.26 -23.36 -16.88
C SER A 226 -3.62 -24.42 -17.78
N ALA A 227 -4.41 -24.98 -18.69
CA ALA A 227 -3.94 -25.96 -19.67
C ALA A 227 -2.88 -25.36 -20.62
N VAL A 228 -3.05 -24.08 -20.98
CA VAL A 228 -2.11 -23.34 -21.84
C VAL A 228 -0.77 -23.25 -21.13
N CYS A 229 -0.77 -22.83 -19.87
CA CYS A 229 0.45 -22.67 -19.10
C CYS A 229 1.20 -23.98 -18.85
N ARG A 230 0.48 -25.06 -18.52
CA ARG A 230 1.09 -26.39 -18.43
C ARG A 230 1.77 -26.80 -19.73
N SER A 231 1.24 -26.40 -20.89
CA SER A 231 1.84 -26.75 -22.18
C SER A 231 3.16 -26.02 -22.46
N LEU A 232 3.32 -24.81 -21.91
CA LEU A 232 4.47 -23.92 -22.13
C LEU A 232 5.63 -24.19 -21.17
N THR A 233 5.37 -24.70 -19.97
CA THR A 233 6.42 -24.97 -18.98
C THR A 233 7.32 -26.13 -19.39
N PRO A 234 8.64 -26.04 -19.14
CA PRO A 234 9.61 -27.07 -19.51
C PRO A 234 9.25 -28.40 -18.86
N ILE A 235 9.55 -29.50 -19.58
CA ILE A 235 9.35 -30.85 -19.07
C ILE A 235 10.42 -31.09 -18.00
N GLY A 236 10.01 -31.15 -16.73
CA GLY A 236 10.88 -31.60 -15.65
C GLY A 236 11.28 -33.06 -15.88
N ASP A 237 12.54 -33.39 -15.67
CA ASP A 237 13.05 -34.76 -15.89
C ASP A 237 12.38 -35.73 -14.90
N LEU A 238 11.49 -36.63 -15.39
CA LEU A 238 10.72 -37.58 -14.57
C LEU A 238 11.58 -38.34 -13.56
N LYS A 239 12.84 -38.63 -13.91
CA LYS A 239 13.74 -39.41 -13.06
C LYS A 239 14.09 -38.69 -11.76
N SER A 240 13.97 -37.37 -11.73
CA SER A 240 14.19 -36.54 -10.55
C SER A 240 12.89 -36.22 -9.78
N GLY A 241 11.73 -36.59 -10.35
CA GLY A 241 10.45 -35.95 -10.06
C GLY A 241 10.56 -34.43 -10.31
N ALA A 242 9.46 -33.71 -10.41
CA ALA A 242 9.52 -32.26 -10.49
C ALA A 242 9.94 -31.60 -9.14
N SER A 243 10.89 -32.17 -8.41
CA SER A 243 10.89 -32.16 -6.94
C SER A 243 12.22 -31.84 -6.25
N SER A 244 13.32 -31.54 -6.94
CA SER A 244 14.57 -31.19 -6.26
C SER A 244 15.25 -29.95 -6.83
N TRP A 245 15.79 -29.11 -5.94
CA TRP A 245 16.68 -28.00 -6.29
C TRP A 245 17.86 -28.44 -7.17
N GLY A 246 18.21 -29.74 -7.18
CA GLY A 246 19.28 -30.30 -8.00
C GLY A 246 19.05 -30.34 -9.52
N VAL A 247 17.84 -30.04 -10.00
CA VAL A 247 17.56 -29.91 -11.45
C VAL A 247 18.09 -28.56 -11.99
N ILE A 248 18.18 -27.54 -11.14
CA ILE A 248 18.80 -26.25 -11.46
C ILE A 248 20.33 -26.42 -11.35
N ASN A 249 20.95 -26.89 -12.42
CA ASN A 249 22.41 -26.89 -12.57
C ASN A 249 22.95 -25.48 -12.83
N ASP A 250 24.29 -25.32 -12.84
CA ASP A 250 24.94 -24.03 -13.06
C ASP A 250 24.57 -23.35 -14.39
N ASN A 251 24.11 -24.12 -15.39
CA ASN A 251 23.77 -23.61 -16.71
C ASN A 251 22.38 -22.96 -16.77
N TYR A 252 21.43 -23.34 -15.89
CA TYR A 252 20.07 -22.79 -15.90
C TYR A 252 19.95 -21.43 -15.22
N TRP A 253 20.92 -21.00 -14.42
CA TRP A 253 20.86 -19.70 -13.73
C TRP A 253 20.75 -18.54 -14.72
N TYR A 254 21.50 -18.60 -15.82
CA TYR A 254 21.42 -17.59 -16.87
C TYR A 254 20.02 -17.53 -17.48
N ASP A 255 19.42 -18.68 -17.78
CA ASP A 255 18.07 -18.75 -18.37
C ASP A 255 16.99 -18.30 -17.38
N ILE A 256 17.13 -18.62 -16.08
CA ILE A 256 16.24 -18.13 -15.01
C ILE A 256 16.31 -16.61 -14.91
N TRP A 257 17.53 -16.06 -14.91
CA TRP A 257 17.72 -14.61 -14.90
C TRP A 257 17.11 -13.98 -16.14
N MET A 258 17.34 -14.50 -17.34
CA MET A 258 16.74 -13.97 -18.56
C MET A 258 15.22 -14.06 -18.56
N HIS A 259 14.65 -15.17 -18.11
CA HIS A 259 13.20 -15.32 -17.95
C HIS A 259 12.63 -14.30 -16.94
N THR A 260 13.36 -14.03 -15.85
CA THR A 260 13.01 -12.98 -14.88
C THR A 260 12.93 -11.62 -15.54
N LEU A 261 13.90 -11.29 -16.41
CA LEU A 261 13.92 -10.05 -17.17
C LEU A 261 12.76 -9.96 -18.17
N MET A 262 12.42 -11.09 -18.79
CA MET A 262 11.30 -11.21 -19.74
C MET A 262 9.92 -11.10 -19.08
N ILE A 263 9.78 -11.41 -17.78
CA ILE A 263 8.54 -11.18 -17.03
C ILE A 263 8.44 -9.71 -16.61
N LEU A 264 9.57 -9.11 -16.18
CA LEU A 264 9.59 -7.73 -15.72
C LEU A 264 9.24 -6.72 -16.84
N ILE A 265 9.60 -7.05 -18.09
CA ILE A 265 9.12 -6.33 -19.27
C ILE A 265 7.89 -7.09 -19.78
N PRO A 266 6.71 -6.47 -19.93
CA PRO A 266 5.51 -7.17 -20.39
C PRO A 266 5.62 -7.55 -21.87
N VAL A 267 6.40 -8.58 -22.19
CA VAL A 267 6.60 -9.14 -23.53
C VAL A 267 5.70 -10.35 -23.75
N HIS A 268 5.37 -11.08 -22.68
CA HIS A 268 4.47 -12.23 -22.74
C HIS A 268 3.17 -11.98 -21.96
N PRO A 269 2.01 -12.32 -22.54
CA PRO A 269 0.70 -12.05 -21.94
C PRO A 269 0.37 -12.94 -20.74
N VAL A 270 1.17 -13.98 -20.43
CA VAL A 270 0.86 -14.92 -19.35
C VAL A 270 2.11 -15.27 -18.54
N THR A 271 2.10 -14.92 -17.25
CA THR A 271 3.09 -15.36 -16.26
C THR A 271 2.68 -16.72 -15.70
N CYS A 272 3.05 -17.81 -16.36
CA CYS A 272 2.74 -19.14 -15.83
C CYS A 272 3.66 -19.54 -14.67
N GLY A 273 3.23 -20.52 -13.88
CA GLY A 273 3.98 -21.02 -12.72
C GLY A 273 3.78 -20.21 -11.44
N ASP A 274 2.92 -19.18 -11.45
CA ASP A 274 2.43 -18.48 -10.26
C ASP A 274 1.17 -19.14 -9.70
N MET A 275 1.34 -20.20 -8.94
CA MET A 275 0.21 -21.03 -8.51
C MET A 275 -0.06 -21.00 -7.00
N ILE A 276 0.60 -20.10 -6.26
CA ILE A 276 0.30 -19.89 -4.84
C ILE A 276 0.23 -18.40 -4.58
N PHE A 277 -0.90 -17.95 -4.01
CA PHE A 277 -1.18 -16.57 -3.65
C PHE A 277 -1.27 -15.65 -4.90
N SER A 278 -2.49 -15.46 -5.41
CA SER A 278 -2.76 -14.78 -6.68
C SER A 278 -2.43 -13.27 -6.67
N GLY A 279 -1.53 -12.83 -7.54
CA GLY A 279 -1.22 -11.41 -7.77
C GLY A 279 -2.38 -10.61 -8.39
N HIS A 280 -3.16 -11.22 -9.29
CA HIS A 280 -4.36 -10.62 -9.88
C HIS A 280 -5.41 -10.29 -8.82
N SER A 281 -5.69 -11.27 -7.94
CA SER A 281 -6.62 -11.10 -6.83
C SER A 281 -6.11 -10.04 -5.85
N ASN A 282 -4.81 -10.07 -5.51
CA ASN A 282 -4.19 -9.07 -4.65
C ASN A 282 -4.37 -7.64 -5.20
N THR A 283 -4.12 -7.45 -6.50
CA THR A 283 -4.31 -6.17 -7.19
C THR A 283 -5.77 -5.72 -7.12
N ALA A 284 -6.71 -6.60 -7.49
CA ALA A 284 -8.14 -6.31 -7.48
C ALA A 284 -8.65 -5.92 -6.08
N LEU A 285 -8.14 -6.59 -5.04
CA LEU A 285 -8.47 -6.34 -3.65
C LEU A 285 -7.87 -5.05 -3.13
N CYS A 286 -6.60 -4.77 -3.41
CA CYS A 286 -5.98 -3.49 -3.06
C CYS A 286 -6.78 -2.33 -3.67
N LEU A 287 -7.18 -2.43 -4.94
CA LEU A 287 -8.01 -1.42 -5.59
C LEU A 287 -9.35 -1.23 -4.85
N ALA A 288 -10.05 -2.32 -4.53
CA ALA A 288 -11.30 -2.25 -3.77
C ALA A 288 -11.11 -1.62 -2.37
N LEU A 289 -10.01 -1.93 -1.70
CA LEU A 289 -9.68 -1.41 -0.37
C LEU A 289 -9.31 0.08 -0.40
N ILE A 290 -8.71 0.58 -1.49
CA ILE A 290 -8.53 2.03 -1.69
C ILE A 290 -9.91 2.71 -1.68
N TRP A 291 -10.88 2.22 -2.47
CA TRP A 291 -12.25 2.76 -2.45
C TRP A 291 -12.92 2.58 -1.09
N HIS A 292 -12.68 1.47 -0.41
CA HIS A 292 -13.24 1.24 0.92
C HIS A 292 -12.76 2.28 1.94
N THR A 293 -11.46 2.60 1.92
CA THR A 293 -10.79 3.43 2.93
C THR A 293 -10.87 4.91 2.62
N TYR A 294 -10.56 5.32 1.39
CA TYR A 294 -10.36 6.71 0.99
C TYR A 294 -11.53 7.34 0.23
N TYR A 295 -12.57 6.57 -0.09
CA TYR A 295 -13.79 7.16 -0.61
C TYR A 295 -14.59 7.79 0.54
N LYS A 296 -15.13 8.99 0.27
CA LYS A 296 -15.88 9.81 1.23
C LYS A 296 -16.91 8.98 2.00
N TRP A 297 -17.07 9.31 3.26
CA TRP A 297 -18.16 8.75 4.04
C TRP A 297 -19.51 9.19 3.46
N VAL A 298 -20.48 8.29 3.47
CA VAL A 298 -21.84 8.57 3.00
C VAL A 298 -22.79 8.16 4.13
N PRO A 299 -23.68 9.05 4.61
CA PRO A 299 -24.68 8.76 5.66
C PRO A 299 -25.82 7.85 5.16
N ALA A 300 -25.50 6.81 4.40
CA ALA A 300 -26.45 5.83 3.91
C ALA A 300 -26.10 4.46 4.47
N LYS A 301 -27.11 3.58 4.64
CA LYS A 301 -26.88 2.19 5.06
C LYS A 301 -26.00 1.41 4.08
N VAL A 302 -26.03 1.78 2.79
CA VAL A 302 -25.25 1.16 1.73
C VAL A 302 -24.61 2.27 0.88
N ASN A 303 -23.30 2.17 0.66
CA ASN A 303 -22.59 3.04 -0.26
C ASN A 303 -22.50 2.37 -1.63
N VAL A 304 -23.35 2.79 -2.56
CA VAL A 304 -23.50 2.18 -3.90
C VAL A 304 -22.17 2.10 -4.65
N VAL A 305 -21.33 3.13 -4.57
CA VAL A 305 -20.03 3.14 -5.27
C VAL A 305 -19.11 2.07 -4.69
N LYS A 306 -18.98 1.99 -3.36
CA LYS A 306 -18.20 0.94 -2.70
C LYS A 306 -18.75 -0.44 -3.06
N THR A 307 -20.07 -0.62 -3.01
CA THR A 307 -20.71 -1.89 -3.36
C THR A 307 -20.43 -2.30 -4.80
N MET A 308 -20.51 -1.38 -5.78
CA MET A 308 -20.23 -1.69 -7.19
C MET A 308 -18.77 -2.08 -7.42
N VAL A 309 -17.83 -1.40 -6.76
CA VAL A 309 -16.40 -1.76 -6.82
C VAL A 309 -16.18 -3.15 -6.24
N TRP A 310 -16.75 -3.46 -5.08
CA TRP A 310 -16.62 -4.79 -4.47
C TRP A 310 -17.29 -5.88 -5.33
N ILE A 311 -18.44 -5.62 -5.94
CA ILE A 311 -19.06 -6.56 -6.89
C ILE A 311 -18.12 -6.82 -8.06
N ALA A 312 -17.56 -5.78 -8.69
CA ALA A 312 -16.63 -5.94 -9.80
C ALA A 312 -15.37 -6.74 -9.39
N THR A 313 -14.81 -6.48 -8.21
CA THR A 313 -13.68 -7.25 -7.66
C THR A 313 -14.05 -8.72 -7.42
N MET A 314 -15.20 -9.00 -6.81
CA MET A 314 -15.65 -10.38 -6.58
C MET A 314 -15.88 -11.12 -7.89
N THR A 315 -16.47 -10.46 -8.89
CA THR A 315 -16.66 -11.01 -10.23
C THR A 315 -15.31 -11.31 -10.89
N ALA A 316 -14.34 -10.40 -10.82
CA ALA A 316 -13.00 -10.65 -11.36
C ALA A 316 -12.33 -11.86 -10.69
N CYS A 317 -12.37 -11.95 -9.36
CA CYS A 317 -11.83 -13.10 -8.62
C CYS A 317 -12.55 -14.41 -8.95
N ALA A 318 -13.86 -14.40 -9.09
CA ALA A 318 -14.63 -15.58 -9.49
C ALA A 318 -14.25 -16.03 -10.91
N LEU A 319 -14.08 -15.08 -11.85
CA LEU A 319 -13.65 -15.38 -13.21
C LEU A 319 -12.24 -16.00 -13.25
N LEU A 320 -11.31 -15.58 -12.40
CA LEU A 320 -9.98 -16.21 -12.31
C LEU A 320 -10.06 -17.70 -11.93
N ILE A 321 -11.01 -18.07 -11.07
CA ILE A 321 -11.24 -19.46 -10.65
C ILE A 321 -11.92 -20.24 -11.79
N VAL A 322 -13.01 -19.69 -12.34
CA VAL A 322 -13.83 -20.33 -13.38
C VAL A 322 -13.02 -20.57 -14.66
N THR A 323 -12.14 -19.65 -15.03
CA THR A 323 -11.25 -19.75 -16.21
C THR A 323 -10.00 -20.59 -15.94
N LYS A 324 -9.87 -21.15 -14.72
CA LYS A 324 -8.74 -21.99 -14.28
C LYS A 324 -7.39 -21.28 -14.43
N VAL A 325 -7.37 -19.95 -14.24
CA VAL A 325 -6.12 -19.18 -14.16
C VAL A 325 -5.46 -19.40 -12.81
N HIS A 326 -6.24 -19.44 -11.73
CA HIS A 326 -5.77 -19.72 -10.37
C HIS A 326 -6.61 -20.78 -9.68
N TYR A 327 -6.06 -21.42 -8.65
CA TYR A 327 -6.81 -22.26 -7.73
C TYR A 327 -7.64 -21.40 -6.78
N THR A 328 -8.72 -21.97 -6.24
CA THR A 328 -9.55 -21.29 -5.24
C THR A 328 -8.75 -20.92 -4.00
N LEU A 329 -7.82 -21.80 -3.59
CA LEU A 329 -6.92 -21.55 -2.46
C LEU A 329 -6.09 -20.27 -2.66
N ASP A 330 -5.61 -20.00 -3.88
CA ASP A 330 -4.75 -18.85 -4.17
C ASP A 330 -5.52 -17.53 -4.00
N VAL A 331 -6.78 -17.53 -4.42
CA VAL A 331 -7.68 -16.39 -4.27
C VAL A 331 -8.01 -16.17 -2.80
N VAL A 332 -8.31 -17.23 -2.04
CA VAL A 332 -8.60 -17.13 -0.59
C VAL A 332 -7.40 -16.61 0.20
N LEU A 333 -6.19 -17.09 -0.10
CA LEU A 333 -4.97 -16.60 0.51
C LEU A 333 -4.74 -15.11 0.18
N ALA A 334 -4.98 -14.71 -1.07
CA ALA A 334 -4.92 -13.29 -1.45
C ALA A 334 -5.90 -12.45 -0.64
N PHE A 335 -7.16 -12.88 -0.49
CA PHE A 335 -8.14 -12.21 0.38
C PHE A 335 -7.62 -12.02 1.81
N TYR A 336 -7.14 -13.10 2.42
CA TYR A 336 -6.68 -13.08 3.80
C TYR A 336 -5.48 -12.13 3.99
N PHE A 337 -4.43 -12.28 3.19
CA PHE A 337 -3.22 -11.48 3.32
C PHE A 337 -3.48 -10.01 2.95
N THR A 338 -4.15 -9.73 1.84
CA THR A 338 -4.38 -8.35 1.39
C THR A 338 -5.18 -7.56 2.42
N VAL A 339 -6.29 -8.12 2.94
CA VAL A 339 -7.10 -7.43 3.97
C VAL A 339 -6.33 -7.27 5.28
N THR A 340 -5.55 -8.28 5.68
CA THR A 340 -4.75 -8.26 6.91
C THR A 340 -3.66 -7.20 6.84
N ILE A 341 -2.85 -7.19 5.78
CA ILE A 341 -1.75 -6.23 5.61
C ILE A 341 -2.29 -4.82 5.41
N TRP A 342 -3.37 -4.66 4.65
CA TRP A 342 -4.03 -3.36 4.51
C TRP A 342 -4.46 -2.82 5.88
N SER A 343 -5.14 -3.63 6.68
CA SER A 343 -5.63 -3.23 8.00
C SER A 343 -4.49 -2.98 8.99
N ALA A 344 -3.48 -3.84 9.00
CA ALA A 344 -2.29 -3.69 9.84
C ALA A 344 -1.53 -2.41 9.51
N TYR A 345 -1.32 -2.12 8.22
CA TYR A 345 -0.66 -0.90 7.78
C TYR A 345 -1.39 0.34 8.25
N HIS A 346 -2.71 0.43 8.04
CA HIS A 346 -3.46 1.64 8.41
C HIS A 346 -3.52 1.82 9.93
N ARG A 347 -3.64 0.74 10.71
CA ARG A 347 -3.55 0.82 12.18
C ARG A 347 -2.19 1.35 12.62
N LEU A 348 -1.10 0.78 12.11
CA LEU A 348 0.26 1.20 12.44
C LEU A 348 0.53 2.65 12.00
N ALA A 349 0.09 3.03 10.80
CA ALA A 349 0.20 4.40 10.32
C ALA A 349 -0.52 5.37 11.26
N THR A 350 -1.69 5.00 11.79
CA THR A 350 -2.35 5.85 12.77
C THR A 350 -1.61 5.93 14.10
N GLU A 351 -1.10 4.82 14.64
CA GLU A 351 -0.29 4.82 15.86
C GLU A 351 0.96 5.70 15.73
N VAL A 352 1.66 5.62 14.59
CA VAL A 352 2.82 6.47 14.27
C VAL A 352 2.43 7.94 14.23
N ASN A 353 1.29 8.28 13.61
CA ASN A 353 0.78 9.66 13.58
C ASN A 353 0.41 10.19 14.98
N LEU A 354 0.00 9.31 15.90
CA LEU A 354 -0.24 9.65 17.31
C LEU A 354 1.05 9.76 18.13
N GLY A 355 2.20 9.40 17.56
CA GLY A 355 3.50 9.40 18.24
C GLY A 355 3.73 8.16 19.11
N HIS A 356 2.89 7.12 18.96
CA HIS A 356 3.11 5.84 19.62
C HIS A 356 4.16 5.04 18.85
N ARG A 357 5.08 4.41 19.60
CA ARG A 357 6.09 3.53 19.02
C ARG A 357 5.65 2.08 19.14
N PHE A 358 5.68 1.37 18.01
CA PHE A 358 5.41 -0.06 17.99
C PHE A 358 6.72 -0.86 18.20
N ILE A 359 6.70 -1.80 19.14
CA ILE A 359 7.82 -2.72 19.36
C ILE A 359 7.57 -3.95 18.51
N SER A 360 8.35 -4.08 17.44
CA SER A 360 8.26 -5.23 16.54
C SER A 360 8.85 -6.49 17.20
N VAL A 361 8.17 -7.62 17.01
CA VAL A 361 8.60 -8.93 17.52
C VAL A 361 9.62 -9.58 16.57
N TRP A 362 9.41 -9.42 15.27
CA TRP A 362 10.25 -10.02 14.24
C TRP A 362 11.38 -9.10 13.82
N TRP A 363 12.55 -9.68 13.50
CA TRP A 363 13.74 -8.92 13.14
C TRP A 363 13.58 -8.13 11.83
N ILE A 364 12.92 -8.71 10.82
CA ILE A 364 12.63 -8.04 9.54
C ILE A 364 11.71 -6.84 9.77
N ASP A 365 10.68 -7.03 10.60
CA ASP A 365 9.75 -5.96 10.96
C ASP A 365 10.49 -4.82 11.68
N ALA A 366 11.34 -5.17 12.64
CA ALA A 366 12.10 -4.20 13.45
C ALA A 366 13.14 -3.40 12.64
N ILE A 367 13.79 -4.02 11.66
CA ILE A 367 14.94 -3.43 10.94
C ILE A 367 14.52 -2.78 9.62
N VAL A 368 13.57 -3.37 8.90
CA VAL A 368 13.24 -2.95 7.53
C VAL A 368 11.85 -2.32 7.47
N ILE A 369 10.82 -3.07 7.87
CA ILE A 369 9.42 -2.67 7.59
C ILE A 369 8.99 -1.51 8.49
N TYR A 370 9.19 -1.61 9.81
CA TYR A 370 8.77 -0.58 10.75
C TYR A 370 9.54 0.73 10.57
N PRO A 371 10.88 0.77 10.49
CA PRO A 371 11.60 2.03 10.28
C PRO A 371 11.26 2.70 8.95
N LEU A 372 11.04 1.92 7.89
CA LEU A 372 10.58 2.46 6.62
C LEU A 372 9.16 3.04 6.77
N MET A 373 8.22 2.29 7.35
CA MET A 373 6.85 2.76 7.59
C MET A 373 6.81 4.03 8.45
N GLU A 374 7.57 4.07 9.54
CA GLU A 374 7.74 5.25 10.39
C GLU A 374 8.27 6.45 9.59
N PHE A 375 9.29 6.25 8.75
CA PHE A 375 9.80 7.30 7.86
C PHE A 375 8.75 7.81 6.85
N LEU A 376 7.91 6.91 6.32
CA LEU A 376 6.86 7.27 5.36
C LEU A 376 5.73 8.05 6.02
N GLU A 377 5.37 7.73 7.27
CA GLU A 377 4.18 8.27 7.94
C GLU A 377 4.46 9.37 8.98
N LEU A 378 5.72 9.63 9.35
CA LEU A 378 6.06 10.68 10.33
C LEU A 378 5.52 12.06 9.89
N PRO A 379 4.84 12.84 10.75
CA PRO A 379 4.51 14.23 10.45
C PRO A 379 5.79 15.08 10.28
N LEU A 380 5.75 16.10 9.42
CA LEU A 380 6.91 16.99 9.18
C LEU A 380 7.07 18.03 10.31
N GLU A 381 8.31 18.39 10.66
CA GLU A 381 8.56 19.48 11.63
C GLU A 381 7.90 20.79 11.13
N GLY A 382 6.89 21.27 11.87
CA GLY A 382 6.08 22.44 11.51
C GLY A 382 4.65 22.12 11.07
N GLU A 383 4.37 20.89 10.65
CA GLU A 383 3.06 20.26 10.83
C GLU A 383 3.00 19.86 12.31
N HIS A 384 2.71 20.83 13.18
CA HIS A 384 2.06 20.45 14.43
C HIS A 384 0.91 19.52 14.06
N VAL A 385 0.65 18.51 14.89
CA VAL A 385 -0.65 17.85 14.97
C VAL A 385 -1.67 18.98 15.16
N GLN A 386 -2.09 19.59 14.05
CA GLN A 386 -3.12 20.60 14.07
C GLN A 386 -4.28 19.80 14.59
N ALA A 387 -4.74 20.16 15.79
CA ALA A 387 -6.05 19.75 16.27
C ALA A 387 -6.97 19.81 15.05
N PRO A 388 -7.54 18.66 14.65
CA PRO A 388 -7.97 18.45 13.27
C PRO A 388 -8.80 19.66 12.87
N VAL A 389 -8.40 20.36 11.80
CA VAL A 389 -9.31 21.28 11.14
C VAL A 389 -10.51 20.42 10.80
N ARG A 390 -11.58 20.55 11.59
CA ARG A 390 -12.71 19.63 11.58
C ARG A 390 -13.38 19.76 10.22
N LYS A 391 -12.95 18.95 9.24
CA LYS A 391 -13.78 18.64 8.10
C LYS A 391 -15.11 18.14 8.66
N PRO A 392 -16.25 18.62 8.14
CA PRO A 392 -17.54 18.11 8.56
C PRO A 392 -17.57 16.59 8.26
N ARG A 393 -18.30 15.83 9.10
CA ARG A 393 -18.19 14.35 9.14
C ARG A 393 -18.50 13.66 7.82
N ASP A 394 -19.32 14.31 7.00
CA ASP A 394 -19.71 13.93 5.65
C ASP A 394 -18.62 14.08 4.58
N GLU A 395 -17.57 14.85 4.86
CA GLU A 395 -16.42 15.03 3.98
C GLU A 395 -15.23 14.15 4.36
N MET A 396 -15.24 13.55 5.56
CA MET A 396 -14.16 12.71 6.03
C MET A 396 -14.15 11.33 5.36
N ASP A 397 -12.94 10.78 5.17
CA ASP A 397 -12.77 9.38 4.80
C ASP A 397 -12.70 8.46 6.03
N LEU A 398 -12.63 7.15 5.82
CA LEU A 398 -12.64 6.18 6.93
C LEU A 398 -11.37 6.28 7.79
N PHE A 399 -10.24 6.60 7.18
CA PHE A 399 -8.97 6.73 7.86
C PHE A 399 -8.96 7.98 8.76
N GLU A 400 -9.45 9.10 8.25
CA GLU A 400 -9.65 10.35 9.01
C GLU A 400 -10.63 10.13 10.18
N LEU A 401 -11.71 9.38 9.97
CA LEU A 401 -12.66 9.01 11.03
C LEU A 401 -12.00 8.15 12.12
N GLN A 402 -11.11 7.23 11.76
CA GLN A 402 -10.38 6.40 12.72
C GLN A 402 -9.41 7.23 13.58
N ILE A 403 -8.67 8.15 12.96
CA ILE A 403 -7.80 9.09 13.67
C ILE A 403 -8.61 9.95 14.65
N MET A 404 -9.74 10.50 14.20
CA MET A 404 -10.61 11.33 15.04
C MET A 404 -11.16 10.55 16.23
N GLY A 405 -11.59 9.30 16.03
CA GLY A 405 -12.10 8.44 17.09
C GLY A 405 -11.07 8.22 18.20
N MET A 406 -9.84 7.85 17.84
CA MET A 406 -8.79 7.57 18.84
C MET A 406 -8.31 8.81 19.58
N HIS A 407 -8.30 9.99 18.94
CA HIS A 407 -8.02 11.24 19.65
C HIS A 407 -9.05 11.55 20.73
N LEU A 408 -10.34 11.30 20.47
CA LEU A 408 -11.40 11.49 21.46
C LEU A 408 -11.23 10.53 22.64
N ASP A 409 -10.92 9.28 22.37
CA ASP A 409 -10.68 8.26 23.40
C ASP A 409 -9.47 8.63 24.28
N ASP A 410 -8.39 9.16 23.68
CA ASP A 410 -7.20 9.63 24.40
C ASP A 410 -7.48 10.85 25.28
N GLU A 411 -8.28 11.81 24.79
CA GLU A 411 -8.70 12.97 25.58
C GLU A 411 -9.57 12.56 26.76
N GLU A 412 -10.52 11.65 26.56
CA GLU A 412 -11.37 11.10 27.63
C GLU A 412 -10.53 10.34 28.67
N ALA A 413 -9.60 9.49 28.23
CA ALA A 413 -8.70 8.76 29.11
C ALA A 413 -7.77 9.70 29.92
N ARG A 414 -7.30 10.81 29.32
CA ARG A 414 -6.54 11.85 30.03
C ARG A 414 -7.39 12.55 31.08
N ALA A 415 -8.62 12.94 30.73
CA ALA A 415 -9.56 13.58 31.64
C ALA A 415 -9.89 12.68 32.85
N GLU A 416 -10.10 11.38 32.63
CA GLU A 416 -10.30 10.42 33.72
C GLU A 416 -9.08 10.32 34.65
N ARG A 417 -7.86 10.25 34.09
CA ARG A 417 -6.62 10.18 34.88
C ARG A 417 -6.45 11.41 35.75
N ASP A 418 -6.76 12.59 35.22
CA ASP A 418 -6.69 13.85 35.96
C ASP A 418 -7.75 13.93 37.06
N GLN A 419 -8.99 13.50 36.79
CA GLN A 419 -10.01 13.39 37.85
C GLN A 419 -9.59 12.42 38.96
N ARG A 420 -8.98 11.27 38.63
CA ARG A 420 -8.44 10.33 39.62
C ARG A 420 -7.31 10.94 40.44
N ARG A 421 -6.42 11.72 39.83
CA ARG A 421 -5.35 12.47 40.53
C ARG A 421 -5.92 13.51 41.49
N ILE A 422 -6.94 14.26 41.08
CA ILE A 422 -7.63 15.26 41.92
C ILE A 422 -8.29 14.58 43.12
N ARG A 423 -9.01 13.46 42.92
CA ARG A 423 -9.61 12.68 44.01
C ARG A 423 -8.58 12.17 45.02
N ARG A 424 -7.42 11.66 44.54
CA ARG A 424 -6.32 11.23 45.43
C ARG A 424 -5.71 12.38 46.23
N ARG A 425 -5.56 13.57 45.65
CA ARG A 425 -5.08 14.77 46.37
C ARG A 425 -6.06 15.23 47.44
N LYS A 426 -7.37 15.23 47.15
CA LYS A 426 -8.41 15.56 48.14
C LYS A 426 -8.51 14.53 49.27
N GLY A 427 -8.29 13.24 48.98
CA GLY A 427 -8.28 12.18 49.99
C GLY A 427 -7.11 12.28 50.97
N LYS A 428 -5.91 12.67 50.52
CA LYS A 428 -4.75 12.87 51.41
C LYS A 428 -4.81 14.16 52.23
N GLY A 429 -5.38 15.24 51.67
CA GLY A 429 -5.52 16.51 52.40
C GLY A 429 -6.44 16.42 53.63
N GLY A 430 -7.39 15.49 53.65
CA GLY A 430 -8.29 15.28 54.79
C GLY A 430 -7.74 14.39 55.92
N GLU A 431 -6.65 13.65 55.68
CA GLU A 431 -6.00 12.84 56.73
C GLU A 431 -4.95 13.63 57.51
N ASP A 432 -4.29 14.61 56.90
CA ASP A 432 -3.33 15.48 57.58
C ASP A 432 -4.02 16.56 58.45
N GLU A 433 -5.26 16.93 58.14
CA GLU A 433 -6.04 17.89 58.93
C GLU A 433 -6.67 17.26 60.19
N LYS A 434 -6.86 15.93 60.20
CA LYS A 434 -7.34 15.17 61.38
C LYS A 434 -6.25 14.68 62.34
N LYS A 435 -4.97 14.97 62.05
CA LYS A 435 -3.84 14.70 62.96
C LYS A 435 -3.35 15.94 63.71
N ASN A 436 -3.95 17.11 63.47
CA ASN A 436 -3.64 18.37 64.12
C ASN A 436 -4.81 18.96 64.94
N GLU A 437 -5.91 18.21 65.11
CA GLU A 437 -6.90 18.38 66.19
C GLU A 437 -6.73 17.23 67.18
#